data_AF-A0A1H3XT45-F1
#
_entry.id   AF-A0A1H3XT45-F1
#
_cell.length_a   1.000
_cell.length_b   1.000
_cell.length_c   1.000
_cell.angle_alpha   90.00
_cell.angle_beta   90.00
_cell.angle_gamma   90.00
#
_symmetry.space_group_name_H-M   'P 1'
#
loop_
_entity.id
_entity.type
_entity.pdbx_description
1 polymer ?
#
loop_
_entity_poly.entity_id
_entity_poly.type
_entity_poly.pdbx_seq_one_letter_code
_entity_poly.pdbx_strand_id
1 'polypeptide(L)'
;MQAEGVKVCAELCEDQAFIRVLDQLASSIAMKIGIANDNLSRDSTRQNQELGAVIYHRSARRGLLGIGSKPERYEVSRVGTDVPLLASVGVQNGFATSYTKISESEHVVAVVIGLPLNAKLHILSMSSHQNYWISYAKKVDKPVFLVGTGQMAGTRFIVHNGQFKRLR
;
A
#
# COMPACT_ATOMS: atom_id res chain seq x y z
N MET A 1 -21.69 4.03 -16.23
CA MET A 1 -21.40 4.16 -14.79
C MET A 1 -19.91 3.93 -14.57
N GLN A 2 -19.17 4.89 -14.01
CA GLN A 2 -17.77 4.67 -13.64
C GLN A 2 -17.70 3.75 -12.41
N ALA A 3 -16.81 2.76 -12.45
CA ALA A 3 -16.66 1.79 -11.39
C ALA A 3 -16.09 2.47 -10.13
N GLU A 4 -16.64 2.18 -8.96
CA GLU A 4 -16.34 2.84 -7.68
C GLU A 4 -14.84 2.89 -7.31
N GLY A 5 -14.07 1.83 -7.56
CA GLY A 5 -12.62 1.83 -7.32
C GLY A 5 -11.85 2.81 -8.22
N VAL A 6 -12.37 3.11 -9.42
CA VAL A 6 -11.81 4.16 -10.29
C VAL A 6 -12.11 5.53 -9.74
N LYS A 7 -13.28 5.73 -9.10
CA LYS A 7 -13.62 6.99 -8.45
C LYS A 7 -12.75 7.25 -7.22
N VAL A 8 -12.53 6.22 -6.39
CA VAL A 8 -11.68 6.35 -5.20
C VAL A 8 -10.21 6.55 -5.55
N CYS A 9 -9.68 5.90 -6.62
CA CYS A 9 -8.42 6.38 -7.16
C CYS A 9 -8.59 7.81 -7.67
N ALA A 10 -9.53 8.14 -8.54
CA ALA A 10 -9.63 9.50 -9.10
C ALA A 10 -9.57 10.59 -8.00
N GLU A 11 -10.31 10.45 -6.90
CA GLU A 11 -10.25 11.39 -5.77
C GLU A 11 -8.88 11.45 -5.10
N LEU A 12 -8.26 10.31 -4.77
CA LEU A 12 -6.92 10.27 -4.16
C LEU A 12 -5.80 10.64 -5.15
N CYS A 13 -5.98 10.27 -6.41
CA CYS A 13 -5.05 10.39 -7.52
C CYS A 13 -5.08 11.81 -8.12
N GLU A 14 -6.15 12.58 -7.87
CA GLU A 14 -6.23 14.03 -8.11
C GLU A 14 -5.52 14.85 -7.01
N ASP A 15 -5.32 14.29 -5.82
CA ASP A 15 -4.52 14.93 -4.76
C ASP A 15 -3.01 14.80 -5.04
N GLN A 16 -2.41 15.89 -5.49
CA GLN A 16 -0.97 15.96 -5.80
C GLN A 16 -0.07 15.66 -4.59
N ALA A 17 -0.50 15.97 -3.37
CA ALA A 17 0.25 15.64 -2.18
C ALA A 17 0.21 14.14 -1.89
N PHE A 18 -0.93 13.49 -2.13
CA PHE A 18 -1.05 12.03 -2.04
C PHE A 18 -0.15 11.34 -3.06
N ILE A 19 -0.21 11.75 -4.33
CA ILE A 19 0.59 11.16 -5.40
C ILE A 19 2.09 11.25 -5.11
N ARG A 20 2.59 12.42 -4.66
CA ARG A 20 4.00 12.57 -4.27
C ARG A 20 4.41 11.60 -3.18
N VAL A 21 3.53 11.40 -2.19
CA VAL A 21 3.78 10.47 -1.09
C VAL A 21 3.71 9.01 -1.55
N LEU A 22 2.76 8.67 -2.42
CA LEU A 22 2.66 7.35 -3.04
C LEU A 22 3.93 7.03 -3.85
N ASP A 23 4.43 7.98 -4.65
CA ASP A 23 5.65 7.83 -5.45
C ASP A 23 6.90 7.65 -4.59
N GLN A 24 7.03 8.47 -3.53
CA GLN A 24 8.12 8.35 -2.57
C GLN A 24 8.09 6.99 -1.86
N LEU A 25 6.90 6.54 -1.46
CA LEU A 25 6.73 5.27 -0.76
C LEU A 25 6.99 4.08 -1.69
N ALA A 26 6.48 4.13 -2.92
CA ALA A 26 6.76 3.12 -3.95
C ALA A 26 8.26 3.00 -4.22
N SER A 27 8.98 4.13 -4.31
CA SER A 27 10.43 4.15 -4.50
C SER A 27 11.18 3.54 -3.31
N SER A 28 10.78 3.89 -2.08
CA SER A 28 11.35 3.33 -0.85
C SER A 28 11.14 1.82 -0.74
N ILE A 29 9.93 1.35 -1.08
CA ILE A 29 9.60 -0.07 -1.12
C ILE A 29 10.44 -0.79 -2.18
N ALA A 30 10.50 -0.26 -3.40
CA ALA A 30 11.28 -0.85 -4.49
C ALA A 30 12.77 -0.95 -4.14
N MET A 31 13.33 0.07 -3.50
CA MET A 31 14.72 0.06 -3.02
C MET A 31 14.94 -1.05 -1.99
N LYS A 32 14.06 -1.18 -0.99
CA LYS A 32 14.18 -2.23 0.03
C LYS A 32 14.01 -3.63 -0.53
N ILE A 33 13.10 -3.82 -1.49
CA ILE A 33 12.98 -5.09 -2.23
C ILE A 33 14.27 -5.36 -3.01
N GLY A 34 14.82 -4.35 -3.67
CA GLY A 34 16.11 -4.45 -4.38
C GLY A 34 17.24 -4.92 -3.46
N ILE A 35 17.45 -4.23 -2.34
CA ILE A 35 18.48 -4.56 -1.34
C ILE A 35 18.29 -5.98 -0.81
N ALA A 36 17.05 -6.37 -0.45
CA ALA A 36 16.78 -7.70 0.10
C ALA A 36 17.12 -8.85 -0.88
N ASN A 37 17.12 -8.56 -2.19
CA ASN A 37 17.40 -9.54 -3.24
C ASN A 37 18.77 -9.35 -3.90
N ASP A 38 19.54 -8.34 -3.49
CA ASP A 38 20.90 -8.11 -3.97
C ASP A 38 21.88 -9.11 -3.36
N ASN A 39 22.84 -9.59 -4.16
CA ASN A 39 23.74 -10.67 -3.75
C ASN A 39 24.69 -10.28 -2.59
N LEU A 40 25.00 -8.99 -2.43
CA LEU A 40 25.95 -8.49 -1.42
C LEU A 40 25.25 -8.05 -0.12
N SER A 41 23.97 -7.71 -0.20
CA SER A 41 23.17 -7.18 0.93
C SER A 41 21.93 -8.03 1.24
N ARG A 42 21.94 -9.29 0.77
CA ARG A 42 20.81 -10.22 0.82
C ARG A 42 20.23 -10.35 2.22
N ASP A 43 18.96 -9.99 2.33
CA ASP A 43 18.13 -10.19 3.52
C ASP A 43 17.29 -11.44 3.30
N SER A 44 17.78 -12.60 3.77
CA SER A 44 17.12 -13.90 3.55
C SER A 44 15.68 -13.96 4.07
N THR A 45 15.36 -13.17 5.10
CA THR A 45 14.00 -13.07 5.66
C THR A 45 13.04 -12.29 4.76
N ARG A 46 13.53 -11.34 3.95
CA ARG A 46 12.71 -10.47 3.10
C ARG A 46 12.82 -10.79 1.62
N GLN A 47 13.72 -11.69 1.26
CA GLN A 47 13.97 -12.07 -0.12
C GLN A 47 12.69 -12.62 -0.76
N ASN A 48 12.38 -12.18 -1.98
CA ASN A 48 11.16 -12.55 -2.71
C ASN A 48 9.84 -12.31 -1.95
N GLN A 49 9.83 -11.51 -0.89
CA GLN A 49 8.61 -11.17 -0.16
C GLN A 49 7.98 -9.87 -0.68
N GLU A 50 6.68 -9.76 -0.49
CA GLU A 50 5.93 -8.52 -0.62
C GLU A 50 6.32 -7.61 0.55
N LEU A 51 6.68 -6.36 0.26
CA LEU A 51 6.95 -5.36 1.29
C LEU A 51 5.90 -4.26 1.19
N GLY A 52 5.39 -3.76 2.31
CA GLY A 52 4.40 -2.71 2.27
C GLY A 52 4.50 -1.71 3.42
N ALA A 53 3.67 -0.70 3.31
CA ALA A 53 3.53 0.42 4.24
C ALA A 53 2.13 1.03 4.09
N VAL A 54 1.73 1.87 5.03
CA VAL A 54 0.46 2.61 4.96
C VAL A 54 0.71 4.11 4.86
N ILE A 55 -0.25 4.80 4.25
CA ILE A 55 -0.30 6.26 4.15
C ILE A 55 -1.35 6.77 5.14
N TYR A 56 -0.97 7.78 5.92
CA TYR A 56 -1.80 8.43 6.91
C TYR A 56 -2.09 9.89 6.55
N HIS A 57 -3.18 10.44 7.08
CA HIS A 57 -3.38 11.89 7.17
C HIS A 57 -2.66 12.45 8.41
N ARG A 58 -1.84 13.51 8.26
CA ARG A 58 -1.09 14.16 9.37
C ARG A 58 -1.99 14.92 10.35
N SER A 59 -3.16 15.34 9.90
CA SER A 59 -4.24 15.89 10.72
C SER A 59 -4.63 14.98 11.91
N ALA A 60 -4.23 13.71 11.88
CA ALA A 60 -4.43 12.71 12.92
C ALA A 60 -3.57 12.84 14.19
N ARG A 61 -2.51 13.66 14.21
CA ARG A 61 -1.68 13.82 15.42
C ARG A 61 -2.14 14.92 16.38
N ARG A 62 -3.15 15.70 16.01
CA ARG A 62 -3.78 16.68 16.91
C ARG A 62 -5.28 16.60 16.67
N GLY A 63 -6.04 16.16 17.68
CA GLY A 63 -7.49 15.98 17.65
C GLY A 63 -8.30 17.28 17.50
N LEU A 64 -8.00 18.08 16.47
CA LEU A 64 -8.54 19.42 16.24
C LEU A 64 -8.61 19.77 14.74
N LEU A 65 -9.14 18.89 13.89
CA LEU A 65 -9.52 19.28 12.53
C LEU A 65 -10.97 18.90 12.25
N GLY A 66 -11.77 19.94 12.00
CA GLY A 66 -13.20 19.86 11.75
C GLY A 66 -13.54 19.16 10.44
N ILE A 67 -14.77 18.65 10.41
CA ILE A 67 -15.43 17.96 9.30
C ILE A 67 -15.28 18.81 8.02
N GLY A 68 -14.62 18.26 6.99
CA GLY A 68 -14.53 18.86 5.65
C GLY A 68 -13.18 19.47 5.24
N SER A 69 -12.13 19.37 6.07
CA SER A 69 -10.81 19.92 5.74
C SER A 69 -9.95 18.93 4.94
N LYS A 70 -9.44 19.33 3.76
CA LYS A 70 -8.39 18.57 3.06
C LYS A 70 -7.19 18.36 3.99
N PRO A 71 -6.55 17.19 3.96
CA PRO A 71 -5.42 16.91 4.84
C PRO A 71 -4.27 17.89 4.61
N GLU A 72 -3.73 18.48 5.68
CA GLU A 72 -2.63 19.44 5.54
C GLU A 72 -1.35 18.78 5.01
N ARG A 73 -1.10 17.51 5.36
CA ARG A 73 0.02 16.68 4.87
C ARG A 73 -0.30 15.19 4.98
N TYR A 74 0.33 14.38 4.14
CA TYR A 74 0.35 12.92 4.26
C TYR A 74 1.63 12.47 4.97
N GLU A 75 1.53 11.40 5.78
CA GLU A 75 2.69 10.73 6.40
C GLU A 75 2.72 9.26 5.98
N VAL A 76 3.91 8.66 5.93
CA VAL A 76 4.07 7.24 5.59
C VAL A 76 4.64 6.47 6.76
N SER A 77 4.20 5.24 6.89
CA SER A 77 4.84 4.32 7.79
C SER A 77 6.21 3.86 7.28
N ARG A 78 6.97 3.17 8.15
CA ARG A 78 8.12 2.40 7.67
C ARG A 78 7.62 1.20 6.84
N VAL A 79 8.45 0.80 5.87
CA VAL A 79 8.23 -0.37 5.02
C VAL A 79 8.66 -1.64 5.74
N GLY A 80 7.80 -2.67 5.75
CA GLY A 80 8.02 -3.99 6.36
C GLY A 80 7.42 -5.15 5.54
N THR A 81 7.61 -6.38 6.00
CA THR A 81 7.23 -7.65 5.34
C THR A 81 5.82 -8.14 5.63
N ASP A 82 5.25 -7.70 6.75
CA ASP A 82 4.05 -8.36 7.33
C ASP A 82 2.74 -7.76 6.83
N VAL A 83 2.78 -7.05 5.69
CA VAL A 83 1.58 -6.38 5.19
C VAL A 83 0.47 -7.37 4.82
N PRO A 84 0.74 -8.62 4.40
CA PRO A 84 -0.29 -9.66 4.31
C PRO A 84 -0.35 -10.66 5.48
N LEU A 85 0.40 -10.54 6.58
CA LEU A 85 0.39 -11.57 7.63
C LEU A 85 0.31 -10.99 9.06
N LEU A 86 -0.55 -11.64 9.85
CA LEU A 86 -0.87 -11.43 11.25
C LEU A 86 0.35 -11.08 12.13
N ALA A 87 0.45 -9.83 12.59
CA ALA A 87 1.25 -9.50 13.77
C ALA A 87 0.58 -8.42 14.61
N SER A 88 0.51 -8.67 15.92
CA SER A 88 0.09 -7.74 16.97
C SER A 88 1.21 -6.76 17.35
N VAL A 89 0.82 -5.69 18.07
CA VAL A 89 1.64 -4.65 18.75
C VAL A 89 2.02 -3.44 17.87
N GLY A 90 1.59 -2.19 18.11
CA GLY A 90 1.65 -1.46 19.38
C GLY A 90 2.90 -0.55 19.41
N VAL A 91 2.73 0.71 19.01
CA VAL A 91 3.57 1.92 19.23
C VAL A 91 5.09 1.75 19.48
N GLN A 92 5.87 2.38 18.59
CA GLN A 92 7.34 2.54 18.50
C GLN A 92 8.03 1.59 17.50
N ASN A 93 8.76 2.18 16.53
CA ASN A 93 9.73 1.50 15.65
C ASN A 93 9.26 0.63 14.47
N GLY A 94 8.30 1.11 13.67
CA GLY A 94 8.39 0.81 12.23
C GLY A 94 7.71 -0.45 11.68
N PHE A 95 6.49 -0.69 12.17
CA PHE A 95 5.38 -1.50 11.64
C PHE A 95 5.16 -2.92 12.19
N ALA A 96 3.98 -3.09 12.81
CA ALA A 96 3.16 -4.31 12.90
C ALA A 96 1.70 -3.87 13.15
N THR A 97 0.98 -3.49 12.09
CA THR A 97 -0.43 -3.09 12.20
C THR A 97 -1.27 -4.19 11.58
N SER A 98 -1.97 -4.97 12.41
CA SER A 98 -2.92 -6.00 11.94
C SER A 98 -4.02 -5.38 11.08
N TYR A 99 -4.67 -6.17 10.21
CA TYR A 99 -5.79 -5.70 9.39
C TYR A 99 -6.86 -4.97 10.19
N THR A 100 -7.15 -5.49 11.39
CA THR A 100 -8.08 -4.91 12.35
C THR A 100 -7.71 -3.46 12.69
N LYS A 101 -6.45 -3.21 13.04
CA LYS A 101 -5.98 -1.85 13.36
C LYS A 101 -5.95 -0.91 12.15
N ILE A 102 -5.70 -1.44 10.95
CA ILE A 102 -5.77 -0.65 9.71
C ILE A 102 -7.22 -0.25 9.41
N SER A 103 -8.14 -1.21 9.55
CA SER A 103 -9.57 -1.03 9.30
C SER A 103 -10.20 -0.07 10.31
N GLU A 104 -9.91 -0.23 11.60
CA GLU A 104 -10.44 0.62 12.68
C GLU A 104 -9.87 2.04 12.67
N SER A 105 -8.72 2.26 12.03
CA SER A 105 -8.07 3.57 12.02
C SER A 105 -8.64 4.46 10.92
N GLU A 106 -9.43 5.46 11.32
CA GLU A 106 -9.91 6.54 10.43
C GLU A 106 -8.76 7.35 9.80
N HIS A 107 -7.56 7.29 10.38
CA HIS A 107 -6.39 8.03 9.92
C HIS A 107 -5.64 7.36 8.77
N VAL A 108 -5.89 6.08 8.51
CA VAL A 108 -5.24 5.37 7.39
C VAL A 108 -6.02 5.65 6.13
N VAL A 109 -5.32 6.11 5.11
CA VAL A 109 -5.89 6.50 3.82
C VAL A 109 -5.77 5.37 2.81
N ALA A 110 -4.61 4.71 2.80
CA ALA A 110 -4.30 3.67 1.84
C ALA A 110 -3.22 2.74 2.38
N VAL A 111 -3.22 1.50 1.88
CA VAL A 111 -2.13 0.55 2.03
C VAL A 111 -1.36 0.50 0.71
N VAL A 112 -0.03 0.48 0.77
CA VAL A 112 0.84 0.36 -0.41
C VAL A 112 1.69 -0.89 -0.25
N ILE A 113 1.69 -1.76 -1.26
CA ILE A 113 2.38 -3.04 -1.26
C ILE A 113 3.23 -3.13 -2.51
N GLY A 114 4.54 -3.25 -2.33
CA GLY A 114 5.48 -3.58 -3.38
C GLY A 114 5.49 -5.06 -3.67
N LEU A 115 5.35 -5.36 -4.95
CA LEU A 115 5.42 -6.70 -5.49
C LEU A 115 6.89 -7.13 -5.60
N PRO A 116 7.22 -8.41 -5.35
CA PRO A 116 8.60 -8.90 -5.42
C PRO A 116 9.15 -8.83 -6.86
N LEU A 117 10.48 -8.87 -7.02
CA LEU A 117 11.15 -8.70 -8.33
C LEU A 117 10.74 -9.73 -9.38
N ASN A 118 10.36 -10.93 -8.94
CA ASN A 118 9.94 -12.05 -9.78
C ASN A 118 8.43 -12.03 -10.08
N ALA A 119 7.68 -11.06 -9.57
CA ALA A 119 6.27 -10.92 -9.87
C ALA A 119 6.08 -10.72 -11.38
N LYS A 120 5.13 -11.47 -11.95
CA LYS A 120 4.80 -11.37 -13.38
C LYS A 120 3.41 -10.80 -13.53
N LEU A 121 3.26 -9.89 -14.49
CA LEU A 121 1.99 -9.23 -14.78
C LEU A 121 0.84 -10.22 -15.01
N HIS A 122 1.10 -11.29 -15.77
CA HIS A 122 0.08 -12.30 -16.07
C HIS A 122 -0.40 -13.04 -14.82
N ILE A 123 0.48 -13.30 -13.85
CA ILE A 123 0.15 -13.97 -12.58
C ILE A 123 -0.78 -13.08 -11.76
N LEU A 124 -0.47 -11.78 -11.66
CA LEU A 124 -1.29 -10.82 -10.93
C LEU A 124 -2.67 -10.63 -11.55
N SER A 125 -2.79 -10.82 -12.87
CA SER A 125 -4.07 -10.79 -13.56
C SER A 125 -4.87 -12.10 -13.47
N MET A 126 -4.35 -13.18 -12.89
CA MET A 126 -5.12 -14.40 -12.67
C MET A 126 -6.21 -14.20 -11.62
N SER A 127 -7.38 -14.81 -11.81
CA SER A 127 -8.51 -14.66 -10.89
C SER A 127 -8.18 -15.02 -9.45
N SER A 128 -7.34 -16.04 -9.22
CA SER A 128 -6.90 -16.43 -7.86
C SER A 128 -6.13 -15.31 -7.15
N HIS A 129 -5.22 -14.64 -7.85
CA HIS A 129 -4.43 -13.53 -7.29
C HIS A 129 -5.28 -12.26 -7.15
N GLN A 130 -6.13 -11.96 -8.12
CA GLN A 130 -7.08 -10.85 -7.98
C GLN A 130 -8.00 -11.05 -6.77
N ASN A 131 -8.54 -12.26 -6.59
CA ASN A 131 -9.41 -12.60 -5.46
C ASN A 131 -8.69 -12.50 -4.12
N TYR A 132 -7.42 -12.89 -4.06
CA TYR A 132 -6.58 -12.70 -2.87
C TYR A 132 -6.51 -11.23 -2.47
N TRP A 133 -6.13 -10.35 -3.40
CA TRP A 133 -6.03 -8.93 -3.12
C TRP A 133 -7.36 -8.26 -2.84
N ILE A 134 -8.43 -8.69 -3.52
CA ILE A 134 -9.80 -8.24 -3.23
C ILE A 134 -10.20 -8.64 -1.81
N SER A 135 -9.94 -9.88 -1.41
CA SER A 135 -10.21 -10.34 -0.04
C SER A 135 -9.39 -9.57 0.98
N TYR A 136 -8.14 -9.25 0.66
CA TYR A 136 -7.27 -8.45 1.49
C TYR A 136 -7.81 -7.02 1.67
N ALA A 137 -8.14 -6.33 0.57
CA ALA A 137 -8.71 -4.98 0.58
C ALA A 137 -10.01 -4.91 1.39
N LYS A 138 -10.85 -5.96 1.33
CA LYS A 138 -12.05 -6.09 2.17
C LYS A 138 -11.73 -6.22 3.66
N LYS A 139 -10.64 -6.90 4.04
CA LYS A 139 -10.25 -7.07 5.45
C LYS A 139 -9.69 -5.79 6.06
N VAL A 140 -8.93 -5.01 5.28
CA VAL A 140 -8.37 -3.74 5.76
C VAL A 140 -9.34 -2.58 5.62
N ASP A 141 -10.42 -2.73 4.86
CA ASP A 141 -11.42 -1.69 4.58
C ASP A 141 -10.80 -0.34 4.14
N LYS A 142 -9.74 -0.43 3.34
CA LYS A 142 -9.01 0.71 2.76
C LYS A 142 -8.58 0.38 1.34
N PRO A 143 -8.37 1.40 0.48
CA PRO A 143 -7.72 1.22 -0.81
C PRO A 143 -6.33 0.59 -0.67
N VAL A 144 -6.03 -0.40 -1.51
CA VAL A 144 -4.74 -1.08 -1.54
C VAL A 144 -4.08 -0.83 -2.89
N PHE A 145 -2.90 -0.23 -2.86
CA PHE A 145 -2.09 0.02 -4.04
C PHE A 145 -1.01 -1.03 -4.15
N LEU A 146 -1.01 -1.78 -5.24
CA LEU A 146 0.08 -2.69 -5.58
C LEU A 146 1.05 -1.96 -6.51
N VAL A 147 2.31 -1.90 -6.14
CA VAL A 147 3.37 -1.22 -6.91
C VAL A 147 4.37 -2.25 -7.41
N GLY A 148 4.59 -2.28 -8.72
CA GLY A 148 5.55 -3.16 -9.34
C GLY A 148 6.98 -2.72 -9.08
N THR A 149 7.88 -3.69 -8.91
CA THR A 149 9.32 -3.48 -8.77
C THR A 149 10.08 -4.24 -9.86
N GLY A 150 11.38 -3.95 -10.04
CA GLY A 150 12.21 -4.62 -11.04
C GLY A 150 11.63 -4.49 -12.45
N GLN A 151 11.33 -5.63 -13.08
CA GLN A 151 10.74 -5.68 -14.43
C GLN A 151 9.32 -5.09 -14.50
N MET A 152 8.64 -4.93 -13.36
CA MET A 152 7.32 -4.31 -13.25
C MET A 152 7.37 -2.86 -12.77
N ALA A 153 8.56 -2.25 -12.65
CA ALA A 153 8.69 -0.85 -12.23
C ALA A 153 7.79 0.09 -13.04
N GLY A 154 7.13 1.01 -12.35
CA GLY A 154 6.14 1.92 -12.96
C GLY A 154 4.74 1.33 -13.15
N THR A 155 4.56 0.01 -13.02
CA THR A 155 3.21 -0.58 -13.03
C THR A 155 2.56 -0.45 -11.66
N ARG A 156 1.30 0.01 -11.64
CA ARG A 156 0.51 0.16 -10.41
C ARG A 156 -0.88 -0.45 -10.56
N PHE A 157 -1.40 -0.99 -9.47
CA PHE A 157 -2.78 -1.43 -9.37
C PHE A 157 -3.44 -0.79 -8.16
N ILE A 158 -4.74 -0.55 -8.26
CA ILE A 158 -5.60 -0.26 -7.12
C ILE A 158 -6.57 -1.43 -6.91
N VAL A 159 -6.72 -1.79 -5.64
CA VAL A 159 -7.69 -2.78 -5.19
C VAL A 159 -8.59 -2.15 -4.14
N HIS A 160 -9.87 -2.02 -4.46
CA HIS A 160 -10.85 -1.36 -3.60
C HIS A 160 -12.28 -1.79 -3.98
N ASN A 161 -13.17 -1.94 -3.00
CA ASN A 161 -14.59 -2.29 -3.17
C ASN A 161 -14.85 -3.43 -4.17
N GLY A 162 -14.09 -4.53 -4.02
CA GLY A 162 -14.24 -5.71 -4.88
C GLY A 162 -13.63 -5.59 -6.27
N GLN A 163 -12.95 -4.49 -6.58
CA GLN A 163 -12.36 -4.24 -7.89
C GLN A 163 -10.84 -4.33 -7.82
N PHE A 164 -10.25 -4.97 -8.83
CA PHE A 164 -8.82 -4.98 -9.07
C PHE A 164 -8.56 -4.30 -10.40
N LYS A 165 -7.84 -3.16 -10.41
CA LYS A 165 -7.62 -2.38 -11.63
C LYS A 165 -6.19 -1.92 -11.75
N ARG A 166 -5.65 -2.01 -12.96
CA ARG A 166 -4.37 -1.40 -13.31
C ARG A 166 -4.55 0.10 -13.50
N LEU A 167 -3.68 0.89 -12.87
CA LEU A 167 -3.57 2.32 -13.09
C LEU A 167 -2.62 2.54 -14.29
N ARG A 168 -3.01 3.43 -15.21
CA ARG A 168 -2.21 3.84 -16.37
C ARG A 168 -1.52 5.16 -16.07
#